data_AF-A0A1H2J454-F1
#
_entry.id   AF-A0A1H2J454-F1
#
_cell.length_a   1.000
_cell.length_b   1.000
_cell.length_c   1.000
_cell.angle_alpha   90.00
_cell.angle_beta   90.00
_cell.angle_gamma   90.00
#
_symmetry.space_group_name_H-M   'P 1'
#
loop_
_entity.id
_entity.type
_entity.pdbx_description
1 polymer ?
#
loop_
_entity_poly.entity_id
_entity_poly.type
_entity_poly.pdbx_seq_one_letter_code
_entity_poly.pdbx_strand_id
1 'polypeptide(L)'
;MIEEITGAGEEITGPEAQAFLTRRRYLRETSDAELLDKRLSVAPVMLEEHSLPGEEGWQQVGSAVRRPGGPAAVLGVDEVSRALLAGCRGQVPLQTLIELLAGFHGVDPDALATAALPVVREAIGRGILYEAN
;
A
#
# COMPACT_ATOMS: atom_id res chain seq x y z
N MET A 1 -24.67 24.86 7.12
CA MET A 1 -24.79 23.53 7.73
C MET A 1 -23.63 22.73 7.17
N ILE A 2 -22.67 22.37 8.01
CA ILE A 2 -21.49 21.60 7.59
C ILE A 2 -21.96 20.15 7.65
N GLU A 3 -22.35 19.58 6.51
CA GLU A 3 -22.57 18.14 6.42
C GLU A 3 -21.20 17.47 6.47
N GLU A 4 -20.77 17.10 7.68
CA GLU A 4 -19.63 16.24 7.89
C GLU A 4 -20.05 14.81 7.54
N ILE A 5 -20.04 14.51 6.24
CA ILE A 5 -20.16 13.14 5.72
C ILE A 5 -18.78 12.50 5.93
N THR A 6 -18.52 12.02 7.15
CA THR A 6 -17.65 10.83 7.22
C THR A 6 -18.39 9.75 6.44
N GLY A 7 -17.77 9.17 5.41
CA GLY A 7 -18.43 8.14 4.63
C GLY A 7 -18.85 7.01 5.56
N ALA A 8 -20.06 6.47 5.40
CA ALA A 8 -20.50 5.31 6.19
C ALA A 8 -19.42 4.21 6.12
N GLY A 9 -18.87 3.79 7.28
CA GLY A 9 -17.74 2.86 7.35
C GLY A 9 -16.36 3.49 7.58
N GLU A 10 -16.26 4.81 7.76
CA GLU A 10 -15.03 5.52 8.17
C GLU A 10 -14.96 5.81 9.67
N GLU A 11 -15.89 5.27 10.47
CA GLU A 11 -15.94 5.52 11.92
C GLU A 11 -14.70 4.98 12.63
N ILE A 12 -14.19 5.75 13.60
CA ILE A 12 -13.11 5.30 14.48
C ILE A 12 -13.71 4.37 15.53
N THR A 13 -13.76 3.08 15.22
CA THR A 13 -14.20 2.05 16.16
C THR A 13 -13.08 1.67 17.14
N GLY A 14 -13.44 1.11 18.30
CA GLY A 14 -12.48 0.57 19.26
C GLY A 14 -11.49 -0.44 18.65
N PRO A 15 -11.95 -1.43 17.86
CA PRO A 15 -11.06 -2.34 17.13
C PRO A 15 -10.14 -1.64 16.13
N GLU A 16 -10.63 -0.64 15.39
CA GLU A 16 -9.80 0.10 14.43
C GLU A 16 -8.70 0.92 15.14
N ALA A 17 -9.02 1.54 16.29
CA ALA A 17 -8.03 2.23 17.11
C ALA A 17 -6.94 1.27 17.63
N GLN A 18 -7.30 0.07 18.07
CA GLN A 18 -6.33 -0.95 18.48
C GLN A 18 -5.47 -1.42 17.30
N ALA A 19 -6.08 -1.68 16.13
CA ALA A 19 -5.38 -2.08 14.92
C ALA A 19 -4.36 -0.99 14.49
N PHE A 20 -4.74 0.29 14.58
CA PHE A 20 -3.85 1.42 14.31
C PHE A 20 -2.64 1.43 15.24
N LEU A 21 -2.86 1.28 16.55
CA LEU A 21 -1.76 1.25 17.54
C LEU A 21 -0.84 0.04 17.32
N THR A 22 -1.39 -1.12 16.96
CA THR A 22 -0.60 -2.32 16.62
C THR A 22 0.27 -2.07 15.39
N ARG A 23 -0.27 -1.48 14.33
CA ARG A 23 0.51 -1.09 13.13
C ARG A 23 1.61 -0.08 13.46
N ARG A 24 1.32 0.92 14.30
CA ARG A 24 2.32 1.91 14.72
C ARG A 24 3.44 1.28 15.56
N ARG A 25 3.10 0.33 16.42
CA ARG A 25 4.09 -0.44 17.20
C ARG A 25 4.98 -1.25 16.27
N TYR A 26 4.38 -2.03 15.36
CA TYR A 26 5.08 -2.83 14.37
C TYR A 26 6.10 -1.99 13.58
N LEU A 27 5.66 -0.88 12.99
CA LEU A 27 6.54 -0.01 12.20
C LEU A 27 7.70 0.61 12.99
N ARG A 28 7.54 0.80 14.29
CA ARG A 28 8.60 1.32 15.17
C ARG A 28 9.61 0.23 15.54
N GLU A 29 9.16 -1.01 15.66
CA GLU A 29 9.95 -2.15 16.13
C GLU A 29 10.58 -2.95 14.99
N THR A 30 10.13 -2.74 13.75
CA THR A 30 10.67 -3.40 12.55
C THR A 30 11.49 -2.42 11.71
N SER A 31 12.78 -2.70 11.58
CA SER A 31 13.71 -1.98 10.69
C SER A 31 13.44 -2.28 9.22
N ASP A 32 14.03 -1.48 8.32
CA ASP A 32 13.89 -1.70 6.87
C ASP A 32 14.50 -3.03 6.43
N ALA A 33 15.68 -3.37 6.96
CA ALA A 33 16.33 -4.64 6.66
C ALA A 33 15.46 -5.83 7.09
N GLU A 34 14.90 -5.80 8.30
CA GLU A 34 13.97 -6.84 8.76
C GLU A 34 12.71 -6.90 7.90
N LEU A 35 12.19 -5.74 7.46
CA LEU A 35 10.99 -5.66 6.63
C LEU A 35 11.19 -6.26 5.24
N LEU A 36 12.37 -6.08 4.65
CA LEU A 36 12.75 -6.68 3.36
C LEU A 36 12.72 -8.22 3.42
N ASP A 37 13.05 -8.80 4.57
CA ASP A 37 13.02 -10.25 4.80
C ASP A 37 11.61 -10.79 5.09
N LYS A 38 10.61 -9.93 5.34
CA LYS A 38 9.24 -10.36 5.63
C LYS A 38 8.47 -10.70 4.36
N ARG A 39 7.56 -11.66 4.50
CA ARG A 39 6.51 -11.91 3.51
C ARG A 39 5.33 -10.98 3.83
N LEU A 40 4.94 -10.14 2.88
CA LEU A 40 3.82 -9.22 3.05
C LEU A 40 2.61 -9.65 2.22
N SER A 41 1.42 -9.40 2.75
CA SER A 41 0.15 -9.61 2.08
C SER A 41 -0.65 -8.32 2.01
N VAL A 42 -1.36 -8.13 0.91
CA VAL A 42 -2.36 -7.05 0.79
C VAL A 42 -3.65 -7.42 1.53
N ALA A 43 -4.21 -6.47 2.27
CA ALA A 43 -5.54 -6.58 2.85
C ALA A 43 -6.62 -6.60 1.75
N PRO A 44 -7.87 -6.94 2.07
CA PRO A 44 -8.99 -6.71 1.16
C PRO A 44 -9.11 -5.20 0.85
N VAL A 45 -8.72 -4.81 -0.35
CA VAL A 45 -8.66 -3.41 -0.82
C VAL A 45 -9.29 -3.28 -2.21
N MET A 46 -9.65 -2.06 -2.58
CA MET A 46 -10.09 -1.70 -3.93
C MET A 46 -9.00 -0.88 -4.61
N LEU A 47 -8.75 -1.17 -5.89
CA LEU A 47 -7.96 -0.32 -6.77
C LEU A 47 -8.92 0.62 -7.50
N GLU A 48 -8.72 1.92 -7.33
CA GLU A 48 -9.48 2.99 -7.99
C GLU A 48 -8.57 3.64 -9.04
N GLU A 49 -9.02 3.68 -10.30
CA GLU A 49 -8.29 4.29 -11.40
C GLU A 49 -9.14 5.35 -12.08
N HIS A 50 -8.59 6.55 -12.20
CA HIS A 50 -9.29 7.69 -12.77
C HIS A 50 -8.66 8.05 -14.11
N SER A 51 -9.49 8.20 -15.13
CA SER A 51 -9.07 8.61 -16.47
C SER A 51 -9.88 9.81 -16.94
N LEU A 52 -9.22 10.69 -17.70
CA LEU A 52 -9.85 11.81 -18.40
C LEU A 52 -9.82 11.56 -19.92
N PRO A 53 -10.77 12.13 -20.68
CA PRO A 53 -10.69 12.08 -22.13
C PRO A 53 -9.50 12.92 -22.64
N GLY A 54 -8.74 12.39 -23.61
CA GLY A 54 -7.65 13.06 -24.31
C GLY A 54 -7.71 12.83 -25.83
N GLU A 55 -6.74 13.38 -26.56
CA GLU A 55 -6.72 13.35 -28.04
C GLU A 55 -6.67 11.94 -28.64
N GLU A 56 -6.04 10.99 -27.93
CA GLU A 56 -5.90 9.59 -28.35
C GLU A 56 -6.82 8.62 -27.57
N GLY A 57 -7.81 9.16 -26.83
CA GLY A 57 -8.75 8.36 -26.03
C GLY A 57 -8.61 8.62 -24.52
N TRP A 58 -9.03 7.65 -23.70
CA TRP A 58 -8.95 7.76 -22.23
C TRP A 58 -7.49 7.75 -21.75
N GLN A 59 -7.12 8.76 -20.98
CA GLN A 59 -5.79 8.91 -20.39
C GLN A 59 -5.91 8.79 -18.87
N GLN A 60 -5.20 7.83 -18.28
CA GLN A 60 -5.16 7.66 -16.83
C GLN A 60 -4.45 8.85 -16.18
N VAL A 61 -5.11 9.50 -15.22
CA VAL A 61 -4.61 10.67 -14.50
C VAL A 61 -4.32 10.39 -13.03
N GLY A 62 -4.76 9.24 -12.52
CA GLY A 62 -4.50 8.85 -11.15
C GLY A 62 -4.90 7.41 -10.85
N SER A 63 -4.27 6.87 -9.81
CA SER A 63 -4.62 5.57 -9.24
C SER A 63 -4.45 5.62 -7.72
N ALA A 64 -5.32 4.93 -7.00
CA ALA A 64 -5.24 4.80 -5.57
C ALA A 64 -5.72 3.43 -5.10
N VAL A 65 -5.13 2.92 -4.02
CA VAL A 65 -5.59 1.75 -3.29
C VAL A 65 -6.34 2.20 -2.05
N ARG A 66 -7.59 1.75 -1.88
CA ARG A 66 -8.44 2.06 -0.74
C ARG A 66 -8.75 0.80 0.06
N ARG A 67 -8.61 0.86 1.38
CA ARG A 67 -9.12 -0.18 2.30
C ARG A 67 -10.51 0.22 2.83
N PRO A 68 -11.51 -0.68 2.81
CA PRO A 68 -12.79 -0.43 3.48
C PRO A 68 -12.66 -0.49 5.02
N GLY A 69 -13.50 0.27 5.74
CA GLY A 69 -13.71 0.04 7.18
C GLY A 69 -12.68 0.71 8.12
N GLY A 70 -12.34 1.97 7.89
CA GLY A 70 -11.47 2.77 8.75
C GLY A 70 -11.20 4.15 8.13
N PRO A 71 -10.81 5.17 8.92
CA PRO A 71 -10.66 6.53 8.42
C PRO A 71 -9.67 6.62 7.26
N ALA A 72 -10.17 7.00 6.07
CA ALA A 72 -9.42 7.39 4.86
C ALA A 72 -8.12 6.61 4.58
N ALA A 73 -8.14 5.27 4.67
CA ALA A 73 -7.02 4.40 4.35
C ALA A 73 -6.82 4.28 2.83
N VAL A 74 -6.53 5.41 2.19
CA VAL A 74 -6.23 5.58 0.77
C VAL A 74 -4.74 5.80 0.58
N LEU A 75 -4.15 5.12 -0.39
CA LEU A 75 -2.76 5.30 -0.81
C LEU A 75 -2.74 5.58 -2.31
N GLY A 76 -2.26 6.76 -2.71
CA GLY A 76 -2.00 7.03 -4.13
C GLY A 76 -0.88 6.12 -4.62
N VAL A 77 -1.07 5.52 -5.79
CA VAL A 77 -0.11 4.56 -6.36
C VAL A 77 0.23 4.92 -7.79
N ASP A 78 1.50 4.79 -8.13
CA ASP A 78 1.99 4.73 -9.50
C ASP A 78 2.01 3.28 -10.01
N GLU A 79 2.48 3.08 -11.23
CA GLU A 79 2.55 1.76 -11.85
C GLU A 79 3.37 0.75 -11.01
N VAL A 80 4.52 1.19 -10.48
CA VAL A 80 5.46 0.33 -9.76
C VAL A 80 4.93 -0.06 -8.39
N SER A 81 4.42 0.90 -7.63
CA SER A 81 3.80 0.64 -6.32
C SER A 81 2.52 -0.19 -6.46
N ARG A 82 1.72 0.02 -7.52
CA ARG A 82 0.57 -0.84 -7.84
C ARG A 82 1.01 -2.28 -8.09
N ALA A 83 2.05 -2.49 -8.90
CA ALA A 83 2.60 -3.82 -9.18
C ALA A 83 3.17 -4.49 -7.91
N LEU A 84 3.88 -3.73 -7.07
CA LEU A 84 4.40 -4.20 -5.79
C LEU A 84 3.27 -4.67 -4.87
N LEU A 85 2.22 -3.86 -4.69
CA LEU A 85 1.07 -4.24 -3.86
C LEU A 85 0.36 -5.48 -4.39
N ALA A 86 0.21 -5.61 -5.71
CA ALA A 86 -0.37 -6.80 -6.34
C ALA A 86 0.48 -8.07 -6.14
N GLY A 87 1.81 -7.91 -6.07
CA GLY A 87 2.76 -8.99 -5.80
C GLY A 87 2.82 -9.43 -4.34
N CYS A 88 2.46 -8.56 -3.39
CA CYS A 88 2.39 -8.86 -1.96
C CYS A 88 1.26 -9.85 -1.64
N ARG A 89 1.56 -11.14 -1.82
CA ARG A 89 0.63 -12.28 -1.62
C ARG A 89 1.03 -13.19 -0.45
N GLY A 90 2.01 -12.78 0.35
CA GLY A 90 2.53 -13.56 1.47
C GLY A 90 3.39 -14.77 1.08
N GLN A 91 3.78 -14.90 -0.18
CA GLN A 91 4.45 -16.08 -0.74
C GLN A 91 5.97 -15.99 -0.70
N VAL A 92 6.52 -14.81 -0.97
CA VAL A 92 7.97 -14.55 -1.04
C VAL A 92 8.33 -13.35 -0.17
N PRO A 93 9.59 -13.24 0.29
CA PRO A 93 10.08 -12.04 0.96
C PRO A 93 9.91 -10.80 0.07
N LEU A 94 9.71 -9.64 0.71
CA LEU A 94 9.57 -8.37 0.02
C LEU A 94 10.79 -8.07 -0.87
N GLN A 95 12.00 -8.39 -0.40
CA GLN A 95 13.24 -8.26 -1.17
C GLN A 95 13.16 -9.00 -2.52
N THR A 96 12.74 -10.26 -2.51
CA THR A 96 12.62 -11.07 -3.73
C THR A 96 11.62 -10.46 -4.71
N LEU A 97 10.50 -9.93 -4.22
CA LEU A 97 9.52 -9.25 -5.08
C LEU A 97 10.11 -7.97 -5.70
N ILE A 98 10.84 -7.18 -4.92
CA ILE A 98 11.51 -5.97 -5.40
C ILE A 98 12.56 -6.31 -6.47
N GLU A 99 13.37 -7.35 -6.26
CA GLU A 99 14.35 -7.81 -7.25
C GLU A 99 13.70 -8.23 -8.58
N LEU A 100 12.56 -8.93 -8.51
CA LEU A 100 11.80 -9.31 -9.71
C LEU A 100 11.27 -8.09 -10.47
N LEU A 101 10.72 -7.10 -9.76
CA LEU A 101 10.24 -5.85 -10.36
C LEU A 101 11.39 -5.02 -10.94
N ALA A 102 12.51 -4.91 -10.21
CA ALA A 102 13.70 -4.22 -10.67
C ALA A 102 14.22 -4.83 -11.99
N GLY A 103 14.30 -6.16 -12.05
CA GLY A 103 14.70 -6.88 -13.26
C GLY A 103 13.74 -6.66 -14.45
N PHE A 104 12.43 -6.60 -14.20
CA PHE A 104 11.44 -6.32 -15.23
C PHE A 104 11.55 -4.89 -15.79
N HIS A 105 11.79 -3.91 -14.92
CA HIS A 105 11.90 -2.49 -15.31
C HIS A 105 13.33 -2.09 -15.73
N GLY A 106 14.33 -2.97 -15.59
CA GLY A 106 15.72 -2.69 -15.93
C GLY A 106 16.38 -1.66 -15.02
N VAL A 107 15.98 -1.61 -13.74
CA VAL A 107 16.50 -0.66 -12.74
C VAL A 107 17.33 -1.38 -11.68
N ASP A 108 18.10 -0.62 -10.91
CA ASP A 108 18.89 -1.14 -9.79
C ASP A 108 17.96 -1.60 -8.64
N PRO A 109 18.13 -2.83 -8.11
CA PRO A 109 17.25 -3.37 -7.07
C PRO A 109 17.39 -2.64 -5.72
N ASP A 110 18.58 -2.18 -5.36
CA ASP A 110 18.81 -1.47 -4.09
C ASP A 110 18.20 -0.06 -4.14
N ALA A 111 18.30 0.60 -5.30
CA ALA A 111 17.62 1.87 -5.55
C ALA A 111 16.10 1.71 -5.52
N LEU A 112 15.56 0.65 -6.13
CA LEU A 112 14.13 0.37 -6.08
C LEU A 112 13.68 0.04 -4.65
N ALA A 113 14.46 -0.73 -3.89
CA ALA A 113 14.15 -1.03 -2.49
C ALA A 113 14.09 0.24 -1.65
N THR A 114 15.07 1.13 -1.81
CA THR A 114 15.12 2.43 -1.13
C THR A 114 13.89 3.29 -1.44
N ALA A 115 13.43 3.28 -2.69
CA ALA A 115 12.23 4.00 -3.11
C ALA A 115 10.92 3.34 -2.63
N ALA A 116 10.87 2.00 -2.57
CA ALA A 116 9.68 1.24 -2.22
C ALA A 116 9.40 1.21 -0.72
N LEU A 117 10.44 1.17 0.13
CA LEU A 117 10.30 1.04 1.58
C LEU A 117 9.40 2.11 2.24
N PRO A 118 9.51 3.41 1.90
CA PRO A 118 8.57 4.42 2.40
C PRO A 118 7.11 4.11 2.06
N VAL A 119 6.82 3.68 0.82
CA VAL A 119 5.48 3.34 0.35
C VAL A 119 4.94 2.11 1.08
N VAL A 120 5.79 1.08 1.26
CA VAL A 120 5.44 -0.13 2.01
C VAL A 120 5.10 0.20 3.46
N ARG A 121 5.93 1.03 4.12
CA ARG A 121 5.68 1.47 5.51
C ARG A 121 4.39 2.27 5.63
N GLU A 122 4.13 3.16 4.68
CA GLU A 122 2.88 3.91 4.63
C GLU A 122 1.67 2.98 4.45
N ALA A 123 1.76 2.02 3.53
CA ALA A 123 0.72 1.02 3.30
C ALA A 123 0.44 0.19 4.57
N ILE A 124 1.47 -0.23 5.30
CA ILE A 124 1.32 -0.91 6.60
C ILE A 124 0.65 0.01 7.63
N GLY A 125 1.06 1.27 7.71
CA GLY A 125 0.46 2.25 8.61
C GLY A 125 -1.04 2.43 8.36
N ARG A 126 -1.43 2.45 7.08
CA ARG A 126 -2.84 2.54 6.62
C ARG A 126 -3.60 1.22 6.71
N GLY A 127 -2.92 0.12 7.03
CA GLY A 127 -3.50 -1.23 7.08
C GLY A 127 -3.78 -1.85 5.72
N ILE A 128 -3.19 -1.32 4.65
CA ILE A 128 -3.26 -1.86 3.28
C ILE A 128 -2.34 -3.09 3.15
N LEU A 129 -1.17 -3.06 3.80
CA LEU A 129 -0.26 -4.20 3.87
C LEU A 129 -0.16 -4.72 5.32
N TYR A 130 0.14 -6.00 5.45
CA TYR A 130 0.46 -6.64 6.72
C TYR A 130 1.47 -7.78 6.51
N GLU A 131 2.22 -8.11 7.57
CA GLU A 131 3.09 -9.30 7.56
C GLU A 131 2.22 -10.57 7.51
N ALA A 132 2.49 -11.42 6.52
CA ALA A 132 1.85 -12.71 6.38
C ALA A 132 2.42 -13.69 7.42
N ASN A 133 1.54 -14.49 8.01
CA ASN A 133 1.92 -15.54 8.95
C ASN A 133 2.69 -16.69 8.27
#